data_AF-A0A936QZB5-F1
#
_entry.id   AF-A0A936QZB5-F1
#
_cell.length_a   1.000
_cell.length_b   1.000
_cell.length_c   1.000
_cell.angle_alpha   90.00
_cell.angle_beta   90.00
_cell.angle_gamma   90.00
#
_symmetry.space_group_name_H-M   'P 1'
#
loop_
_entity.id
_entity.type
_entity.pdbx_description
1 polymer ?
#
loop_
_entity_poly.entity_id
_entity_poly.type
_entity_poly.pdbx_seq_one_letter_code
_entity_poly.pdbx_strand_id
1 'polypeptide(L)'
;MLFGLVFGLVVLAWFAPRTILERPDGIVFGNQFSFAGLLAGSAINAVAEETIWRGTVFAWPGLSGQGRFLVIHGAATGFGLAHWQGGLPNGLFGVLFASIAAYALILLTQVARSLWPAWAIHVVADISILSVVSSW
;
A
#
# COMPACT_ATOMS: atom_id res chain seq x y z
N MET A 1 -10.16 -5.54 8.78
CA MET A 1 -9.73 -6.57 9.74
C MET A 1 -9.15 -7.83 9.07
N LEU A 2 -9.79 -8.42 8.05
CA LEU A 2 -9.26 -9.64 7.39
C LEU A 2 -7.94 -9.40 6.61
N PHE A 3 -7.75 -8.20 6.06
CA PHE A 3 -6.57 -7.84 5.25
C PHE A 3 -5.29 -7.64 6.08
N GLY A 4 -5.40 -7.00 7.25
CA GLY A 4 -4.31 -6.92 8.23
C GLY A 4 -3.91 -8.27 8.81
N LEU A 5 -4.78 -9.28 8.73
CA LEU A 5 -4.51 -10.67 9.12
C LEU A 5 -3.74 -11.43 8.04
N VAL A 6 -4.06 -11.26 6.76
CA VAL A 6 -3.29 -11.87 5.64
C VAL A 6 -1.93 -11.20 5.49
N PHE A 7 -1.89 -9.85 5.53
CA PHE A 7 -0.64 -9.10 5.59
C PHE A 7 0.15 -9.49 6.85
N GLY A 8 -0.52 -9.54 8.01
CA GLY A 8 0.05 -9.98 9.28
C GLY A 8 0.61 -11.39 9.26
N LEU A 9 0.02 -12.34 8.53
CA LEU A 9 0.53 -13.72 8.42
C LEU A 9 1.71 -13.84 7.45
N VAL A 10 1.73 -13.07 6.35
CA VAL A 10 2.89 -13.01 5.42
C VAL A 10 4.06 -12.30 6.10
N VAL A 11 3.78 -11.21 6.81
CA VAL A 11 4.69 -10.52 7.73
C VAL A 11 5.19 -11.51 8.78
N LEU A 12 4.35 -12.13 9.61
CA LEU A 12 4.77 -13.06 10.66
C LEU A 12 5.60 -14.25 10.15
N ALA A 13 5.27 -14.79 8.96
CA ALA A 13 6.06 -15.85 8.34
C ALA A 13 7.43 -15.36 7.82
N TRP A 14 7.54 -14.07 7.48
CA TRP A 14 8.77 -13.42 7.01
C TRP A 14 9.63 -12.82 8.16
N PHE A 15 8.99 -12.51 9.28
CA PHE A 15 9.56 -12.05 10.55
C PHE A 15 10.05 -13.18 11.45
N ALA A 16 9.99 -14.44 10.99
CA ALA A 16 10.74 -15.51 11.64
C ALA A 16 12.22 -15.09 11.68
N PRO A 17 12.81 -14.82 12.86
CA PRO A 17 14.09 -14.14 12.99
C PRO A 17 15.18 -14.94 12.28
N ARG A 18 15.79 -14.38 11.22
CA ARG A 18 16.84 -15.07 10.46
C ARG A 18 18.27 -14.70 10.84
N THR A 19 18.48 -13.82 11.81
CA THR A 19 19.82 -13.60 12.37
C THR A 19 19.72 -13.34 13.86
N ILE A 20 19.95 -14.40 14.65
CA ILE A 20 20.43 -14.23 16.02
C ILE A 20 21.87 -13.74 15.89
N LEU A 21 22.07 -12.42 15.96
CA LEU A 21 23.38 -11.86 16.25
C LEU A 21 23.51 -11.89 17.77
N GLU A 22 24.06 -12.97 18.30
CA GLU A 22 24.48 -13.02 19.71
C GLU A 22 25.58 -11.97 19.89
N ARG A 23 25.25 -10.85 20.52
CA ARG A 23 26.27 -9.98 21.08
C ARG A 23 26.56 -10.43 22.52
N PRO A 24 27.78 -10.25 23.05
CA PRO A 24 28.15 -10.67 24.40
C PRO A 24 27.30 -10.04 25.52
N ASP A 25 26.56 -8.98 25.23
CA ASP A 25 25.72 -8.20 26.14
C ASP A 25 24.21 -8.46 26.02
N GLY A 26 23.77 -9.36 25.12
CA GLY A 26 22.37 -9.79 25.02
C GLY A 26 21.87 -10.03 23.59
N ILE A 27 20.67 -10.59 23.46
CA ILE A 27 19.99 -10.79 22.18
C ILE A 27 19.40 -9.46 21.72
N VAL A 28 19.97 -8.87 20.67
CA VAL A 28 19.37 -7.72 19.97
C VAL A 28 18.61 -8.26 18.76
N PHE A 29 17.27 -8.22 18.83
CA PHE A 29 16.43 -8.46 17.66
C PHE A 29 16.54 -7.25 16.72
N GLY A 30 17.42 -7.32 15.73
CA GLY A 30 17.45 -6.36 14.62
C GLY A 30 16.32 -6.69 13.65
N ASN A 31 15.25 -5.89 13.65
CA ASN A 31 14.16 -5.99 12.67
C ASN A 31 14.61 -5.47 11.30
N GLN A 32 15.54 -6.17 10.65
CA GLN A 32 15.97 -5.81 9.30
C GLN A 32 15.24 -6.71 8.30
N PHE A 33 14.19 -6.15 7.68
CA PHE A 33 13.66 -6.75 6.47
C PHE A 33 14.76 -6.82 5.42
N SER A 34 14.94 -7.97 4.79
CA SER A 34 15.76 -8.02 3.58
C SER A 34 15.11 -7.15 2.50
N PHE A 35 15.92 -6.50 1.66
CA PHE A 35 15.39 -5.73 0.51
C PHE A 35 14.44 -6.57 -0.36
N ALA A 36 14.75 -7.85 -0.56
CA ALA A 36 13.88 -8.78 -1.26
C ALA A 36 12.52 -8.97 -0.58
N GLY A 37 12.48 -8.97 0.76
CA GLY A 37 11.24 -9.04 1.53
C GLY A 37 10.40 -7.77 1.46
N LEU A 38 11.05 -6.60 1.54
CA LEU A 38 10.38 -5.32 1.32
C LEU A 38 9.75 -5.28 -0.07
N LEU A 39 10.54 -5.62 -1.10
CA LEU A 39 10.07 -5.64 -2.48
C LEU A 39 8.89 -6.60 -2.68
N ALA A 40 8.98 -7.83 -2.17
CA ALA A 40 7.92 -8.83 -2.31
C ALA A 40 6.64 -8.43 -1.56
N GLY A 41 6.78 -7.94 -0.32
CA GLY A 41 5.66 -7.47 0.49
C GLY A 41 4.95 -6.29 -0.16
N SER A 42 5.71 -5.27 -0.59
CA SER A 42 5.19 -4.10 -1.31
C SER A 42 4.54 -4.49 -2.64
N ALA A 43 5.14 -5.40 -3.40
CA ALA A 43 4.56 -5.90 -4.66
C ALA A 43 3.19 -6.55 -4.45
N ILE A 44 3.08 -7.45 -3.47
CA ILE A 44 1.83 -8.16 -3.16
C ILE A 44 0.77 -7.20 -2.63
N ASN A 45 1.16 -6.31 -1.70
CA ASN A 45 0.27 -5.29 -1.15
C ASN A 45 -0.30 -4.40 -2.26
N ALA A 46 0.58 -3.83 -3.08
CA ALA A 46 0.21 -3.00 -4.22
C ALA A 46 -0.71 -3.72 -5.20
N VAL A 47 -0.46 -5.00 -5.55
CA VAL A 47 -1.37 -5.74 -6.45
C VAL A 47 -2.77 -5.78 -5.86
N ALA A 48 -2.88 -6.15 -4.58
CA ALA A 48 -4.17 -6.36 -3.95
C ALA A 48 -4.93 -5.02 -3.78
N GLU A 49 -4.25 -3.97 -3.32
CA GLU A 49 -4.86 -2.65 -3.18
C GLU A 49 -5.27 -2.06 -4.53
N GLU A 50 -4.40 -2.09 -5.54
CA GLU A 50 -4.75 -1.57 -6.87
C GLU A 50 -5.89 -2.37 -7.53
N THR A 51 -5.96 -3.67 -7.31
CA THR A 51 -7.06 -4.50 -7.83
C THR A 51 -8.40 -4.10 -7.19
N ILE A 52 -8.42 -3.84 -5.88
CA ILE A 52 -9.64 -3.44 -5.17
C ILE A 52 -10.05 -2.00 -5.55
N TRP A 53 -9.12 -1.06 -5.46
CA TRP A 53 -9.42 0.37 -5.53
C TRP A 53 -9.42 0.93 -6.95
N ARG A 54 -8.57 0.42 -7.85
CA ARG A 54 -8.51 0.84 -9.26
C ARG A 54 -9.16 -0.16 -10.18
N GLY A 55 -9.10 -1.46 -9.88
CA GLY A 55 -9.74 -2.50 -10.71
C GLY A 55 -11.24 -2.29 -10.84
N THR A 56 -11.91 -1.85 -9.77
CA THR A 56 -13.34 -1.47 -9.80
C THR A 56 -13.59 -0.29 -10.75
N VAL A 57 -12.79 0.76 -10.70
CA VAL A 57 -12.92 1.93 -11.60
C VAL A 57 -12.58 1.55 -13.05
N PHE A 58 -11.58 0.69 -13.24
CA PHE A 58 -11.13 0.22 -14.55
C PHE A 58 -12.16 -0.70 -15.22
N ALA A 59 -12.85 -1.54 -14.45
CA ALA A 59 -13.87 -2.47 -14.93
C ALA A 59 -15.16 -1.79 -15.42
N TRP A 60 -15.34 -0.50 -15.16
CA TRP A 60 -16.52 0.27 -15.57
C TRP A 60 -16.19 1.41 -16.55
N PRO A 61 -15.67 1.11 -17.76
CA PRO A 61 -15.31 2.14 -18.74
C PRO A 61 -16.53 2.92 -19.28
N GLY A 62 -17.75 2.37 -19.13
CA GLY A 62 -19.00 2.99 -19.59
C GLY A 62 -19.59 4.03 -18.65
N LEU A 63 -19.02 4.25 -17.46
CA LEU A 63 -19.50 5.28 -16.55
C LEU A 63 -19.20 6.67 -17.11
N SER A 64 -20.22 7.50 -17.20
CA SER A 64 -20.12 8.90 -17.63
C SER A 64 -20.82 9.83 -16.64
N GLY A 65 -20.57 11.13 -16.78
CA GLY A 65 -21.18 12.16 -15.96
C GLY A 65 -21.01 11.91 -14.46
N GLN A 66 -22.12 12.03 -13.73
CA GLN A 66 -22.14 11.94 -12.27
C GLN A 66 -21.74 10.56 -11.73
N GLY A 67 -22.06 9.48 -12.43
CA GLY A 67 -21.68 8.12 -12.01
C GLY A 67 -20.16 7.94 -11.99
N ARG A 68 -19.47 8.43 -13.04
CA ARG A 68 -18.00 8.42 -13.09
C ARG A 68 -17.39 9.27 -11.98
N PHE A 69 -17.95 10.45 -11.75
CA PHE A 69 -17.50 11.35 -10.68
C PHE A 69 -17.57 10.66 -9.31
N LEU A 70 -18.72 10.07 -8.97
CA LEU A 70 -18.94 9.40 -7.68
C LEU A 70 -18.03 8.20 -7.50
N VAL A 71 -17.80 7.39 -8.53
CA VAL A 71 -16.93 6.22 -8.44
C VAL A 71 -15.47 6.63 -8.22
N ILE A 72 -14.96 7.60 -8.97
CA ILE A 72 -13.57 8.07 -8.82
C ILE A 72 -13.36 8.69 -7.43
N HIS A 73 -14.23 9.62 -7.02
CA HIS A 73 -14.07 10.31 -5.74
C HIS A 73 -14.35 9.37 -4.57
N GLY A 74 -15.34 8.50 -4.68
CA GLY A 74 -15.65 7.48 -3.67
C GLY A 74 -14.49 6.49 -3.47
N ALA A 75 -13.89 6.00 -4.56
CA ALA A 75 -12.72 5.13 -4.46
C ALA A 75 -11.50 5.87 -3.85
N ALA A 76 -11.25 7.11 -4.26
CA ALA A 76 -10.16 7.90 -3.72
C ALA A 76 -10.33 8.21 -2.22
N THR A 77 -11.50 8.67 -1.80
CA THR A 77 -11.82 8.93 -0.39
C THR A 77 -11.83 7.65 0.42
N GLY A 78 -12.40 6.56 -0.11
CA GLY A 78 -12.40 5.26 0.55
C GLY A 78 -10.99 4.73 0.80
N PHE A 79 -10.10 4.84 -0.18
CA PHE A 79 -8.69 4.50 -0.03
C PHE A 79 -8.03 5.31 1.09
N GLY A 80 -8.24 6.63 1.08
CA GLY A 80 -7.70 7.49 2.13
C GLY A 80 -8.20 7.11 3.52
N LEU A 81 -9.49 6.87 3.68
CA LEU A 81 -10.09 6.49 4.96
C LEU A 81 -9.57 5.14 5.48
N ALA A 82 -9.27 4.18 4.58
CA ALA A 82 -8.65 2.91 4.95
C ALA A 82 -7.26 3.10 5.61
N HIS A 83 -6.62 4.25 5.39
CA HIS A 83 -5.31 4.60 5.91
C HIS A 83 -5.36 5.48 7.17
N TRP A 84 -6.51 5.64 7.84
CA TRP A 84 -6.64 6.49 9.04
C TRP A 84 -5.60 6.18 10.15
N GLN A 85 -5.29 4.90 10.39
CA GLN A 85 -4.35 4.46 11.43
C GLN A 85 -3.06 3.82 10.88
N GLY A 86 -2.99 3.59 9.57
CA GLY A 86 -1.85 2.92 8.91
C GLY A 86 -1.11 3.77 7.89
N GLY A 87 -1.58 4.99 7.63
CA GLY A 87 -0.93 5.93 6.71
C GLY A 87 0.28 6.62 7.34
N LEU A 88 1.18 7.12 6.49
CA LEU A 88 2.27 7.99 6.93
C LEU A 88 2.10 9.39 6.32
N PRO A 89 1.78 10.43 7.11
CA PRO A 89 1.49 10.44 8.55
C PRO A 89 0.13 9.80 8.89
N ASN A 90 -0.12 9.48 10.16
CA ASN A 90 -1.41 8.97 10.62
C ASN A 90 -2.49 10.08 10.74
N GLY A 91 -3.76 9.67 10.81
CA GLY A 91 -4.90 10.58 11.03
C GLY A 91 -5.30 11.36 9.78
N LEU A 92 -5.86 12.57 9.98
CA LEU A 92 -6.46 13.37 8.91
C LEU A 92 -5.49 13.65 7.76
N PHE A 93 -4.24 14.02 8.06
CA PHE A 93 -3.26 14.30 7.01
C PHE A 93 -2.91 13.05 6.19
N GLY A 94 -2.80 11.89 6.83
CA GLY A 94 -2.63 10.60 6.15
C GLY A 94 -3.75 10.30 5.19
N VAL A 95 -4.99 10.45 5.66
CA VAL A 95 -6.19 10.26 4.83
C VAL A 95 -6.20 11.20 3.64
N LEU A 96 -5.85 12.47 3.82
CA LEU A 96 -5.79 13.44 2.73
C LEU A 96 -4.73 13.09 1.69
N PHE A 97 -3.49 12.80 2.12
CA PHE A 97 -2.41 12.42 1.21
C PHE A 97 -2.72 11.12 0.46
N ALA A 98 -3.20 10.10 1.18
CA ALA A 98 -3.61 8.84 0.58
C ALA A 98 -4.79 9.04 -0.39
N SER A 99 -5.76 9.91 -0.09
CA SER A 99 -6.86 10.23 -1.02
C SER A 99 -6.38 10.94 -2.28
N ILE A 100 -5.44 11.89 -2.16
CA ILE A 100 -4.88 12.63 -3.30
C ILE A 100 -4.06 11.69 -4.19
N ALA A 101 -3.21 10.86 -3.59
CA ALA A 101 -2.48 9.82 -4.29
C ALA A 101 -3.44 8.82 -4.94
N ALA A 102 -4.50 8.42 -4.24
CA ALA A 102 -5.55 7.55 -4.75
C ALA A 102 -6.20 8.14 -6.01
N TYR A 103 -6.58 9.42 -5.95
CA TYR A 103 -7.14 10.11 -7.10
C TYR A 103 -6.18 10.13 -8.30
N ALA A 104 -4.90 10.46 -8.07
CA ALA A 104 -3.88 10.51 -9.12
C ALA A 104 -3.68 9.17 -9.84
N LEU A 105 -3.52 8.04 -9.13
CA LEU A 105 -3.34 6.75 -9.82
C LEU A 105 -4.65 6.20 -10.42
N ILE A 106 -5.84 6.64 -9.96
CA ILE A 106 -7.09 6.34 -10.68
C ILE A 106 -7.05 6.99 -12.07
N LEU A 107 -6.69 8.27 -12.15
CA LEU A 107 -6.57 8.97 -13.42
C LEU A 107 -5.49 8.35 -14.31
N LEU A 108 -4.34 8.02 -13.73
CA LEU A 108 -3.26 7.34 -14.46
C LEU A 108 -3.73 6.01 -15.05
N THR A 109 -4.45 5.20 -14.27
CA THR A 109 -5.01 3.92 -14.72
C THR A 109 -5.95 4.11 -15.91
N GLN A 110 -6.78 5.15 -15.88
CA GLN A 110 -7.71 5.47 -16.97
C GLN A 110 -6.99 5.93 -18.23
N VAL A 111 -5.96 6.77 -18.09
CA VAL A 111 -5.17 7.27 -19.23
C VAL A 111 -4.33 6.14 -19.85
N ALA A 112 -3.63 5.36 -19.02
CA ALA A 112 -2.78 4.27 -19.46
C ALA A 112 -3.56 3.03 -19.93
N ARG A 113 -4.86 2.97 -19.62
CA ARG A 113 -5.72 1.79 -19.80
C ARG A 113 -5.09 0.51 -19.23
N SER A 114 -4.42 0.64 -18.09
CA SER A 114 -3.66 -0.43 -17.45
C SER A 114 -3.49 -0.15 -15.97
N LEU A 115 -3.52 -1.19 -15.14
CA LEU A 115 -3.20 -1.12 -13.72
C LEU A 115 -1.68 -1.09 -13.47
N TRP A 116 -0.87 -1.45 -14.47
CA TRP A 116 0.58 -1.61 -14.31
C TRP A 116 1.30 -0.35 -13.81
N PRO A 117 1.03 0.86 -14.37
CA PRO A 117 1.70 2.06 -13.88
C PRO A 117 1.30 2.43 -12.45
N ALA A 118 0.02 2.25 -12.09
CA ALA A 118 -0.45 2.49 -10.73
C ALA A 118 0.21 1.53 -9.74
N TRP A 119 0.26 0.24 -10.09
CA TRP A 119 0.94 -0.79 -9.31
C TRP A 119 2.42 -0.46 -9.10
N ALA A 120 3.16 -0.14 -10.17
CA ALA A 120 4.59 0.15 -10.06
C ALA A 120 4.88 1.35 -9.15
N ILE A 121 4.09 2.42 -9.26
CA ILE A 121 4.22 3.61 -8.40
C ILE A 121 3.89 3.25 -6.94
N HIS A 122 2.86 2.45 -6.71
CA HIS A 122 2.47 1.99 -5.37
C HIS A 122 3.60 1.18 -4.73
N VAL A 123 4.20 0.22 -5.45
CA VAL A 123 5.35 -0.55 -4.94
C VAL A 123 6.49 0.36 -4.49
N VAL A 124 6.83 1.37 -5.29
CA VAL A 124 7.88 2.33 -4.96
C VAL A 124 7.51 3.16 -3.72
N ALA A 125 6.24 3.58 -3.60
CA ALA A 125 5.75 4.30 -2.43
C ALA A 125 5.84 3.45 -1.16
N ASP A 126 5.41 2.19 -1.20
CA ASP A 126 5.47 1.26 -0.07
C ASP A 126 6.92 1.01 0.38
N ILE A 127 7.84 0.75 -0.57
CA ILE A 127 9.26 0.59 -0.25
C ILE A 127 9.81 1.86 0.38
N SER A 128 9.44 3.03 -0.12
CA SER A 128 9.90 4.32 0.42
C SER A 128 9.41 4.54 1.85
N ILE A 129 8.12 4.28 2.10
CA ILE A 129 7.51 4.40 3.43
C ILE A 129 8.13 3.40 4.39
N LEU A 130 8.23 2.12 4.02
CA LEU A 130 8.82 1.08 4.86
C LEU A 130 10.30 1.34 5.14
N SER A 131 11.05 1.87 4.16
CA SER A 131 12.46 2.26 4.35
C SER A 131 12.58 3.39 5.37
N VAL A 132 11.70 4.40 5.31
CA VAL A 132 11.66 5.46 6.33
C VAL A 132 11.30 4.85 7.68
N VAL A 133 10.19 4.12 7.81
CA VAL A 133 9.71 3.62 9.10
C VAL A 133 10.69 2.62 9.75
N SER A 134 11.38 1.79 8.97
CA SER A 134 12.38 0.83 9.48
C SER A 134 13.70 1.46 9.95
N SER A 135 13.88 2.78 9.71
CA SER A 135 15.08 3.53 10.11
C SER A 135 14.93 4.29 11.45
N TRP A 136 13.77 4.20 12.10
CA TRP A 136 13.47 4.75 13.43
C TRP A 136 13.42 3.63 14.48
#